data_AF-A0A7M4FIL6-F1
#
_entry.id   AF-A0A7M4FIL6-F1
#
_cell.length_a   1.000
_cell.length_b   1.000
_cell.length_c   1.000
_cell.angle_alpha   90.00
_cell.angle_beta   90.00
_cell.angle_gamma   90.00
#
_symmetry.space_group_name_H-M   'P 1'
#
loop_
_entity.id
_entity.type
_entity.pdbx_description
1 polymer ?
#
loop_
_entity_poly.entity_id
_entity_poly.type
_entity_poly.pdbx_seq_one_letter_code
_entity_poly.pdbx_strand_id
1 'polypeptide(L)'
;VAFLFPHGIKLGGAANPVIPGGYALAGAAAFSGSVTHTISTALLVFEITGQIAHILPVIMAVLIANAIAQKFQPSFYDGTIIVKKLPYLPRIRSRHIE
;
A
#
# COMPACT_ATOMS: atom_id res chain seq x y z
N VAL A 1 0.16 6.87 -16.07
CA VAL A 1 -0.74 8.05 -16.01
C VAL A 1 -0.20 9.22 -16.83
N ALA A 2 1.06 9.64 -16.64
CA ALA A 2 1.65 10.75 -17.40
C ALA A 2 1.70 10.53 -18.93
N PHE A 3 1.95 9.30 -19.40
CA PHE A 3 1.90 8.97 -20.84
C PHE A 3 0.46 8.97 -21.42
N LEU A 4 -0.55 8.71 -20.58
CA LEU A 4 -1.94 8.61 -21.02
C LEU A 4 -2.61 9.98 -21.16
N PHE A 5 -2.13 10.99 -20.42
CA PHE A 5 -2.65 12.37 -20.43
C PHE A 5 -1.51 13.37 -20.64
N PRO A 6 -1.03 13.54 -21.89
CA PRO A 6 0.08 14.44 -22.19
C PRO A 6 -0.24 15.92 -21.91
N HIS A 7 -1.53 16.30 -21.88
CA HIS A 7 -1.99 17.66 -21.59
C HIS A 7 -2.43 17.86 -20.12
N GLY A 8 -2.14 16.89 -19.23
CA GLY A 8 -2.56 16.94 -17.83
C GLY A 8 -4.06 16.69 -17.63
N ILE A 9 -4.50 16.68 -16.38
CA ILE A 9 -5.92 16.52 -16.04
C ILE A 9 -6.55 17.91 -16.03
N LYS A 10 -7.61 18.12 -16.82
CA LYS A 10 -8.36 19.38 -16.82
C LYS A 10 -9.20 19.45 -15.55
N LEU A 11 -8.81 20.31 -14.60
CA LEU A 11 -9.61 20.62 -13.42
C LEU A 11 -9.95 22.12 -13.46
N GLY A 12 -11.22 22.46 -13.64
CA GLY A 12 -11.69 23.85 -13.57
C GLY A 12 -11.11 24.81 -14.63
N GLY A 13 -10.75 24.31 -15.82
CA GLY A 13 -10.21 25.13 -16.91
C GLY A 13 -8.69 25.32 -16.91
N ALA A 14 -7.99 24.92 -15.84
CA ALA A 14 -6.53 24.85 -15.81
C ALA A 14 -6.05 23.42 -16.07
N ALA A 15 -5.02 23.27 -16.92
CA ALA A 15 -4.37 21.99 -17.17
C ALA A 15 -3.33 21.73 -16.06
N ASN A 16 -3.65 20.84 -15.11
CA ASN A 16 -2.70 20.46 -14.08
C ASN A 16 -1.86 19.26 -14.57
N PRO A 17 -0.53 19.41 -14.71
CA PRO A 17 0.33 18.31 -15.10
C PRO A 17 0.34 17.24 -14.00
N VAL A 18 0.18 15.98 -14.38
CA VAL A 18 0.20 14.85 -13.45
C VAL A 18 1.64 14.60 -13.02
N ILE A 19 1.96 14.88 -11.75
CA ILE A 19 3.27 14.60 -11.17
C ILE A 19 3.33 13.10 -10.82
N PRO A 20 4.11 12.27 -11.55
CA PRO A 20 4.13 10.82 -11.34
C PRO A 20 4.70 10.43 -9.97
N GLY A 21 5.51 11.29 -9.34
CA GLY A 21 6.14 11.03 -8.05
C GLY A 21 5.14 10.70 -6.93
N GLY A 22 4.05 11.48 -6.82
CA GLY A 22 3.03 11.24 -5.80
C GLY A 22 2.30 9.90 -5.96
N TYR A 23 2.05 9.49 -7.21
CA TYR A 23 1.43 8.19 -7.50
C TYR A 23 2.38 7.02 -7.28
N ALA A 24 3.66 7.18 -7.63
CA ALA A 24 4.68 6.16 -7.35
C ALA A 24 4.82 5.93 -5.84
N LEU A 25 4.84 7.01 -5.07
CA LEU A 25 4.89 6.99 -3.62
C LEU A 25 3.66 6.31 -2.99
N ALA A 26 2.46 6.63 -3.48
CA ALA A 26 1.21 5.99 -3.05
C ALA A 26 1.22 4.48 -3.32
N GLY A 27 1.71 4.05 -4.48
CA GLY A 27 1.85 2.64 -4.84
C GLY A 27 2.86 1.91 -3.96
N ALA A 28 4.01 2.52 -3.70
CA ALA A 28 5.04 1.96 -2.81
C ALA A 28 4.52 1.77 -1.37
N ALA A 29 3.78 2.75 -0.85
CA ALA A 29 3.13 2.67 0.45
C ALA A 29 2.10 1.54 0.50
N ALA A 30 1.20 1.49 -0.49
CA ALA A 30 0.13 0.51 -0.54
C ALA A 30 0.64 -0.93 -0.66
N PHE A 31 1.63 -1.16 -1.52
CA PHE A 31 2.24 -2.48 -1.66
C PHE A 31 2.92 -2.92 -0.37
N SER A 32 3.79 -2.09 0.20
CA SER A 32 4.51 -2.41 1.43
C SER A 32 3.55 -2.71 2.59
N GLY A 33 2.51 -1.89 2.77
CA GLY A 33 1.49 -2.11 3.81
C GLY A 33 0.63 -3.36 3.60
N SER A 34 0.37 -3.72 2.34
CA SER A 34 -0.38 -4.94 2.01
C SER A 34 0.40 -6.21 2.29
N VAL A 35 1.73 -6.20 2.11
CA VAL A 35 2.59 -7.38 2.33
C VAL A 35 2.80 -7.64 3.82
N THR A 36 2.91 -6.58 4.62
CA THR A 36 3.13 -6.66 6.07
C THR A 36 1.83 -6.70 6.89
N HIS A 37 0.68 -6.46 6.25
CA HIS A 37 -0.62 -6.20 6.89
C HIS A 37 -0.62 -4.99 7.83
N THR A 38 0.13 -3.93 7.52
CA THR A 38 0.22 -2.72 8.36
C THR A 38 -0.21 -1.46 7.63
N ILE A 39 -0.91 -0.57 8.35
CA ILE A 39 -1.34 0.75 7.85
C ILE A 39 -0.26 1.82 8.10
N SER A 40 0.68 1.54 9.01
CA SER A 40 1.79 2.45 9.37
C SER A 40 2.72 2.80 8.21
N THR A 41 2.76 1.97 7.17
CA THR A 41 3.53 2.24 5.94
C THR A 41 3.07 3.51 5.22
N ALA A 42 1.78 3.85 5.30
CA ALA A 42 1.28 5.12 4.77
C ALA A 42 1.85 6.31 5.55
N LEU A 43 1.87 6.23 6.89
CA LEU A 43 2.42 7.28 7.75
C LEU A 43 3.93 7.44 7.56
N LEU A 44 4.67 6.34 7.48
CA LEU A 44 6.12 6.35 7.19
C LEU A 44 6.42 7.14 5.92
N VAL A 45 5.63 6.90 4.87
CA VAL A 45 5.80 7.55 3.57
C VAL A 45 5.47 9.05 3.65
N PHE A 46 4.52 9.46 4.50
CA PHE A 46 4.27 10.88 4.77
C PHE A 46 5.41 11.56 5.52
N GLU A 47 5.94 10.90 6.55
CA GLU A 47 7.08 11.41 7.30
C GLU A 47 8.30 11.60 6.39
N ILE A 48 8.57 10.65 5.50
CA ILE A 48 9.69 10.72 4.55
C ILE A 48 9.48 11.85 3.52
N THR A 49 8.25 12.06 3.05
CA THR A 49 7.95 13.08 2.02
C THR A 49 7.89 14.49 2.61
N GLY A 50 7.62 14.62 3.92
CA GLY A 50 7.53 15.92 4.60
C GLY A 50 6.32 16.77 4.22
N GLN A 51 5.35 16.20 3.49
CA GLN A 51 4.18 16.94 2.97
C GLN A 51 2.89 16.12 3.11
N ILE A 52 1.92 16.66 3.87
CA ILE A 52 0.69 15.95 4.29
C ILE A 52 -0.50 16.22 3.35
N ALA A 53 -0.33 17.07 2.34
CA ALA A 53 -1.43 17.57 1.49
C ALA A 53 -2.20 16.46 0.74
N HIS A 54 -1.58 15.30 0.50
CA HIS A 54 -2.19 14.16 -0.19
C HIS A 54 -2.40 12.94 0.73
N ILE A 55 -2.68 13.16 2.03
CA ILE A 55 -2.77 12.08 3.01
C ILE A 55 -3.93 11.10 2.80
N LEU A 56 -5.12 11.64 2.57
CA LEU A 56 -6.34 10.86 2.39
C LEU A 56 -6.27 9.82 1.27
N PRO A 57 -5.89 10.16 0.01
CA PRO A 57 -5.90 9.19 -1.08
C PRO A 57 -4.88 8.05 -0.90
N VAL A 58 -3.73 8.31 -0.28
CA VAL A 58 -2.71 7.26 -0.04
C VAL A 58 -3.18 6.31 1.05
N ILE A 59 -3.74 6.82 2.15
CA ILE A 59 -4.28 5.96 3.22
C ILE A 59 -5.40 5.08 2.67
N MET A 60 -6.30 5.62 1.85
CA MET A 60 -7.32 4.82 1.18
C MET A 60 -6.72 3.72 0.31
N ALA A 61 -5.70 4.02 -0.49
CA ALA A 61 -5.01 3.02 -1.30
C ALA A 61 -4.37 1.91 -0.44
N VAL A 62 -3.72 2.27 0.67
CA VAL A 62 -3.09 1.30 1.59
C VAL A 62 -4.13 0.45 2.30
N LEU A 63 -5.26 1.02 2.74
CA LEU A 63 -6.35 0.28 3.38
C LEU A 63 -6.98 -0.74 2.42
N ILE A 64 -7.25 -0.34 1.19
CA ILE A 64 -7.83 -1.23 0.17
C ILE A 64 -6.86 -2.37 -0.14
N ALA A 65 -5.58 -2.05 -0.35
CA ALA A 65 -4.56 -3.06 -0.61
C ALA A 65 -4.40 -4.04 0.57
N ASN A 66 -4.40 -3.53 1.80
CA ASN A 66 -4.31 -4.34 3.00
C ASN A 66 -5.56 -5.23 3.21
N ALA A 67 -6.76 -4.70 2.99
CA ALA A 67 -8.00 -5.47 3.08
C ALA A 67 -8.05 -6.64 2.07
N ILE A 68 -7.56 -6.39 0.85
CA ILE A 68 -7.43 -7.44 -0.18
C ILE A 68 -6.38 -8.46 0.26
N ALA A 69 -5.17 -8.04 0.62
CA ALA A 69 -4.09 -8.95 0.99
C ALA A 69 -4.48 -9.84 2.19
N GLN A 70 -5.08 -9.27 3.23
CA GLN A 70 -5.57 -10.01 4.40
C GLN A 70 -6.61 -11.07 4.04
N LYS A 71 -7.40 -10.86 2.97
CA LYS A 71 -8.42 -11.83 2.53
C LYS A 71 -7.81 -13.03 1.79
N PHE A 72 -6.74 -12.81 1.02
CA PHE A 72 -6.17 -13.83 0.14
C PHE A 72 -5.01 -14.61 0.77
N GLN A 73 -4.11 -13.94 1.51
CA GLN A 73 -2.89 -14.56 2.05
C GLN A 73 -2.57 -14.12 3.48
N PRO A 74 -1.83 -14.95 4.25
CA PRO A 74 -1.20 -14.51 5.50
C PRO A 74 -0.16 -13.41 5.22
N SER A 75 0.16 -12.62 6.25
CA SER A 75 1.23 -11.63 6.19
C SER A 75 2.56 -12.30 5.79
N PHE A 76 3.46 -11.55 5.16
CA PHE A 76 4.79 -12.07 4.81
C PHE A 76 5.55 -12.62 6.03
N TYR A 77 5.40 -11.96 7.18
CA TYR A 77 6.02 -12.40 8.44
C TYR A 77 5.44 -13.73 8.92
N ASP A 78 4.11 -13.84 8.88
CA ASP A 78 3.37 -15.04 9.23
C ASP A 78 3.74 -16.23 8.31
N GLY A 79 3.86 -15.97 7.00
CA GLY A 79 4.30 -16.98 6.03
C GLY A 79 5.71 -17.49 6.33
N THR A 80 6.63 -16.60 6.72
CA THR A 80 7.99 -16.98 7.08
C THR A 80 8.04 -17.82 8.37
N ILE A 81 7.20 -17.50 9.36
CA ILE A 81 7.08 -18.27 10.61
C ILE A 81 6.59 -19.69 10.35
N ILE A 82 5.58 -19.85 9.49
CA ILE A 82 5.04 -21.15 9.08
C ILE A 82 6.13 -21.99 8.38
N VAL A 83 6.84 -21.41 7.41
CA VAL A 83 7.91 -22.10 6.67
C VAL A 83 9.04 -22.54 7.59
N LYS A 84 9.41 -21.71 8.57
CA LYS A 84 10.46 -22.03 9.55
C LYS A 84 10.01 -22.93 10.70
N LYS A 85 8.73 -23.32 10.77
CA LYS A 85 8.16 -24.16 11.84
C LYS A 85 8.51 -23.66 13.26
N LEU A 86 8.50 -22.35 13.46
CA LEU A 86 8.78 -21.77 14.77
C LEU A 86 7.56 -21.96 15.69
N PRO A 87 7.76 -22.22 16.99
CA PRO A 87 6.67 -22.35 17.95
C PRO A 87 5.98 -20.99 18.12
N TYR A 88 4.86 -20.80 17.44
CA TYR A 88 4.03 -19.60 17.50
C TYR A 88 2.63 -19.97 18.02
N LEU A 89 2.25 -19.41 19.17
CA LEU A 89 1.00 -19.73 19.87
C LEU A 89 -0.26 -19.11 19.22
N PRO A 90 -0.24 -17.86 18.71
CA PRO A 90 -1.43 -17.27 18.09
C PRO A 90 -1.81 -17.96 16.78
N ARG A 91 -3.12 -18.01 16.49
CA ARG A 91 -3.65 -18.65 15.30
C ARG A 91 -3.36 -17.81 14.06
N ILE A 92 -2.28 -18.15 13.34
CA ILE A 92 -1.99 -17.57 12.03
C ILE A 92 -3.07 -18.01 11.04
N ARG A 93 -3.53 -17.09 10.17
CA ARG A 93 -4.41 -17.41 9.03
C ARG A 93 -3.61 -18.16 7.96
N SER A 94 -3.17 -19.37 8.29
CA SER A 94 -2.63 -20.30 7.31
C SER A 94 -3.82 -20.87 6.54
N ARG A 95 -3.96 -20.56 5.25
CA ARG A 95 -4.73 -21.48 4.39
C ARG A 95 -3.99 -22.80 4.47
N HIS A 96 -4.72 -23.87 4.76
CA HIS A 96 -4.26 -25.23 4.60
C HIS A 96 -3.41 -25.33 3.33
N ILE A 97 -2.10 -25.46 3.52
CA ILE A 97 -1.23 -26.02 2.51
C ILE A 97 -1.54 -27.52 2.62
N GLU A 98 -2.53 -27.95 1.84
CA GLU A 98 -2.61 -29.37 1.47
C GLU A 98 -1.46 -29.72 0.54
#